data_AF-A0A939YDR8-F1
#
_entry.id   AF-A0A939YDR8-F1
#
_cell.length_a   1.000
_cell.length_b   1.000
_cell.length_c   1.000
_cell.angle_alpha   90.00
_cell.angle_beta   90.00
_cell.angle_gamma   90.00
#
_symmetry.space_group_name_H-M   'P 1'
#
loop_
_entity.id
_entity.type
_entity.pdbx_description
1 polymer ?
#
loop_
_entity_poly.entity_id
_entity_poly.type
_entity_poly.pdbx_seq_one_letter_code
_entity_poly.pdbx_strand_id
1 'polypeptide(L)'
;MLAPHELKNKSFTKTMRGYNPQEVDEYIDFLVENYTALYRENSELERKLKIVVTNLDELKDEEEAIRSTLLKSQKLSEKIIRDANEKADVITSSIKDRCDAIIADFRDQLGEEKKEMWQIRTKVLDFKKNVYDLYRSHIEELQAISVNELEDIVLPNESEIVSKIFTDVKGAIRDGIATDEKEREETDLNAEPAPAPAPAPAPAEEEAAPVSDEEYLRTLQQKEPPAPEEPVPEEPVTDENAEQDS
;
A
#
# COMPACT_ATOMS: atom_id res chain seq x y z
N MET A 1 -51.69 35.51 60.67
CA MET A 1 -52.13 34.59 61.73
C MET A 1 -51.70 35.16 63.06
N LEU A 2 -52.54 35.12 64.09
CA LEU A 2 -52.12 35.46 65.46
C LEU A 2 -51.11 34.40 65.89
N ALA A 3 -49.99 34.77 66.49
CA ALA A 3 -49.04 33.77 66.95
C ALA A 3 -49.59 33.06 68.21
N PRO A 4 -49.24 31.78 68.48
CA PRO A 4 -49.80 31.04 69.63
C PRO A 4 -49.60 31.74 70.97
N HIS A 5 -48.53 32.53 71.12
CA HIS A 5 -48.25 33.34 72.31
C HIS A 5 -49.19 34.56 72.47
N GLU A 6 -49.76 35.06 71.37
CA GLU A 6 -50.71 36.17 71.38
C GLU A 6 -52.12 35.71 71.80
N LEU A 7 -52.46 34.44 71.58
CA LEU A 7 -53.69 33.84 72.10
C LEU A 7 -53.65 33.73 73.63
N LYS A 8 -52.49 33.33 74.18
CA LYS A 8 -52.28 33.12 75.62
C LYS A 8 -52.33 34.41 76.45
N ASN A 9 -51.99 35.55 75.83
CA ASN A 9 -51.96 36.85 76.50
C ASN A 9 -53.27 37.64 76.35
N LYS A 10 -54.32 37.04 75.76
CA LYS A 10 -55.60 37.72 75.53
C LYS A 10 -56.41 37.77 76.82
N SER A 11 -56.77 38.97 77.27
CA SER A 11 -57.66 39.16 78.42
C SER A 11 -59.08 39.52 77.97
N PHE A 12 -60.08 38.98 78.69
CA PHE A 12 -61.50 39.24 78.44
C PHE A 12 -62.10 40.10 79.55
N THR A 13 -63.04 40.99 79.19
CA THR A 13 -63.72 41.88 80.15
C THR A 13 -64.78 41.11 80.96
N LYS A 14 -64.76 41.21 82.29
CA LYS A 14 -65.78 40.59 83.17
C LYS A 14 -67.10 41.37 83.14
N THR A 15 -68.20 40.65 82.90
CA THR A 15 -69.57 41.20 82.89
C THR A 15 -70.45 40.42 83.87
N MET A 16 -71.46 41.08 84.47
CA MET A 16 -72.38 40.54 85.51
C MET A 16 -73.10 39.22 85.13
N ARG A 17 -73.27 38.94 83.84
CA ARG A 17 -73.65 37.63 83.27
C ARG A 17 -72.64 37.30 82.18
N GLY A 18 -71.95 36.16 82.30
CA GLY A 18 -70.92 35.75 81.34
C GLY A 18 -70.59 34.27 81.48
N TYR A 19 -69.69 33.78 80.63
CA TYR A 19 -69.16 32.43 80.68
C TYR A 19 -68.31 32.21 81.93
N ASN A 20 -68.23 30.95 82.40
CA ASN A 20 -67.38 30.58 83.52
C ASN A 20 -65.90 30.77 83.14
N PRO A 21 -65.14 31.64 83.84
CA PRO A 21 -63.75 31.93 83.48
C PRO A 21 -62.86 30.68 83.51
N GLN A 22 -63.11 29.72 84.40
CA GLN A 22 -62.29 28.49 84.49
C GLN A 22 -62.47 27.57 83.28
N GLU A 23 -63.71 27.35 82.82
CA GLU A 23 -63.97 26.55 81.62
C GLU A 23 -63.45 27.22 80.35
N VAL A 24 -63.50 28.57 80.30
CA VAL A 24 -62.96 29.34 79.17
C VAL A 24 -61.43 29.23 79.14
N ASP A 25 -60.77 29.32 80.29
CA ASP A 25 -59.31 29.20 80.38
C ASP A 25 -58.84 27.78 79.96
N GLU A 26 -59.50 26.71 80.44
CA GLU A 26 -59.21 25.32 80.03
C GLU A 26 -59.40 25.12 78.51
N TYR A 27 -60.45 25.70 77.92
CA TYR A 27 -60.68 25.61 76.48
C TYR A 27 -59.66 26.42 75.66
N ILE A 28 -59.22 27.57 76.17
CA ILE A 28 -58.16 28.37 75.55
C ILE A 28 -56.82 27.63 75.60
N ASP A 29 -56.48 26.98 76.71
CA ASP A 29 -55.25 26.18 76.80
C ASP A 29 -55.26 25.02 75.78
N PHE A 30 -56.39 24.31 75.65
CA PHE A 30 -56.57 23.28 74.61
C PHE A 30 -56.46 23.85 73.18
N LEU A 31 -57.05 25.03 72.93
CA LEU A 31 -56.93 25.72 71.64
C LEU A 31 -55.49 26.14 71.35
N VAL A 32 -54.77 26.67 72.34
CA VAL A 32 -53.37 27.08 72.21
C VAL A 32 -52.49 25.89 71.89
N GLU A 33 -52.69 24.74 72.53
CA GLU A 33 -51.94 23.51 72.23
C GLU A 33 -52.15 23.04 70.79
N ASN A 34 -53.41 22.87 70.37
CA ASN A 34 -53.75 22.46 69.00
C ASN A 34 -53.28 23.49 67.96
N TYR A 35 -53.42 24.78 68.24
CA TYR A 35 -52.98 25.84 67.35
C TYR A 35 -51.46 25.87 67.21
N THR A 36 -50.72 25.59 68.29
CA THR A 36 -49.26 25.46 68.25
C THR A 36 -48.83 24.25 67.43
N ALA A 37 -49.50 23.11 67.59
CA ALA A 37 -49.25 21.91 66.79
C ALA A 37 -49.48 22.18 65.29
N LEU A 38 -50.61 22.80 64.96
CA LEU A 38 -50.98 23.14 63.58
C LEU A 38 -50.01 24.15 62.95
N TYR A 39 -49.51 25.11 63.74
CA TYR A 39 -48.48 26.04 63.29
C TYR A 39 -47.13 25.35 63.00
N ARG A 40 -46.73 24.39 63.84
CA ARG A 40 -45.52 23.58 63.60
C ARG A 40 -45.66 22.73 62.34
N GLU A 41 -46.77 22.03 62.18
CA GLU A 41 -47.05 21.22 61.00
C GLU A 41 -47.06 22.07 59.73
N ASN A 42 -47.69 23.26 59.77
CA ASN A 42 -47.68 24.16 58.63
C ASN A 42 -46.26 24.62 58.26
N SER A 43 -45.43 24.95 59.26
CA SER A 43 -44.02 25.30 59.00
C SER A 43 -43.21 24.13 58.42
N GLU A 44 -43.46 22.91 58.88
CA GLU A 44 -42.83 21.70 58.31
C GLU A 44 -43.30 21.44 56.88
N LEU A 45 -44.58 21.61 56.60
CA LEU A 45 -45.16 21.47 55.26
C LEU A 45 -44.61 22.53 54.31
N GLU A 46 -44.51 23.79 54.73
CA GLU A 46 -43.87 24.87 53.95
C GLU A 46 -42.41 24.54 53.64
N ARG A 47 -41.66 24.00 54.61
CA ARG A 47 -40.28 23.55 54.40
C ARG A 47 -40.21 22.42 53.38
N LYS A 48 -41.05 21.39 53.52
CA LYS A 48 -41.11 20.25 52.58
C LYS A 48 -41.49 20.72 51.18
N LEU A 49 -42.48 21.60 51.07
CA LEU A 49 -42.90 22.20 49.80
C LEU A 49 -41.73 22.92 49.14
N LYS A 50 -40.99 23.73 49.89
CA LYS A 50 -39.82 24.44 49.36
C LYS A 50 -38.77 23.48 48.82
N ILE A 51 -38.46 22.41 49.55
CA ILE A 51 -37.50 21.38 49.11
C ILE A 51 -37.99 20.71 47.82
N VAL A 52 -39.25 20.29 47.77
CA VAL A 52 -39.82 19.62 46.59
C VAL A 52 -39.82 20.55 45.38
N VAL A 53 -40.14 21.83 45.56
CA VAL A 53 -40.09 22.82 44.47
C VAL A 53 -38.65 23.00 43.97
N THR A 54 -37.67 23.14 44.87
CA THR A 54 -36.25 23.22 44.48
C THR A 54 -35.81 21.98 43.72
N ASN A 55 -36.11 20.78 44.22
CA ASN A 55 -35.75 19.53 43.55
C ASN A 55 -36.43 19.41 42.18
N LEU A 56 -37.67 19.89 42.05
CA LEU A 56 -38.40 19.85 40.79
C LEU A 56 -37.79 20.80 39.75
N ASP A 57 -37.31 21.97 40.17
CA ASP A 57 -36.61 22.88 39.28
C ASP A 57 -35.23 22.33 38.87
N GLU A 58 -34.48 21.73 39.81
CA GLU A 58 -33.22 21.03 39.50
C GLU A 58 -33.42 19.89 38.49
N LEU A 59 -34.46 19.08 38.65
CA LEU A 59 -34.78 18.00 37.71
C LEU A 59 -35.16 18.51 36.32
N LYS A 60 -35.85 19.66 36.23
CA LYS A 60 -36.16 20.28 34.93
C LYS A 60 -34.90 20.77 34.23
N ASP A 61 -33.99 21.38 34.97
CA ASP A 61 -32.71 21.85 34.41
C ASP A 61 -31.86 20.66 33.93
N GLU A 62 -31.85 19.57 34.70
CA GLU A 62 -31.18 18.32 34.30
C GLU A 62 -31.83 17.68 33.07
N GLU A 63 -33.16 17.63 33.01
CA GLU A 63 -33.90 17.13 31.84
C GLU A 63 -33.54 17.93 30.57
N GLU A 64 -33.49 19.26 30.67
CA GLU A 64 -33.11 20.11 29.54
C GLU A 64 -31.64 19.90 29.14
N ALA A 65 -30.74 19.71 30.10
CA ALA A 65 -29.35 19.38 29.84
C ALA A 65 -29.20 18.03 29.11
N ILE A 66 -29.95 17.01 29.55
CA ILE A 66 -29.98 15.68 28.91
C ILE A 66 -30.55 15.80 27.50
N ARG A 67 -31.67 16.52 27.33
CA ARG A 67 -32.30 16.74 26.02
C ARG A 67 -31.37 17.46 25.06
N SER A 68 -30.69 18.51 25.52
CA SER A 68 -29.67 19.24 24.76
C SER A 68 -28.51 18.33 24.37
N THR A 69 -28.03 17.50 25.29
CA THR A 69 -26.95 16.54 25.04
C THR A 69 -27.37 15.48 24.03
N LEU A 70 -28.59 14.96 24.13
CA LEU A 70 -29.15 13.98 23.17
C LEU A 70 -29.24 14.58 21.76
N LEU A 71 -29.73 15.82 21.63
CA LEU A 71 -29.80 16.50 20.35
C LEU A 71 -28.41 16.78 19.76
N LYS A 72 -27.43 17.14 20.59
CA LYS A 72 -26.04 17.30 20.15
C LYS A 72 -25.45 15.96 19.71
N SER A 73 -25.69 14.89 20.45
CA SER A 73 -25.24 13.54 20.12
C SER A 73 -25.86 13.06 18.80
N GLN A 74 -27.15 13.29 18.58
CA GLN A 74 -27.82 12.98 17.30
C GLN A 74 -27.17 13.75 16.14
N LYS A 75 -27.01 15.08 16.28
CA LYS A 75 -26.35 15.90 15.25
C LYS A 75 -24.91 15.45 14.98
N LEU A 76 -24.18 15.09 16.02
CA LEU A 76 -22.82 14.56 15.89
C LEU A 76 -22.83 13.21 15.15
N SER A 77 -23.78 12.33 15.46
CA SER A 77 -23.94 11.03 14.81
C SER A 77 -24.27 11.20 13.32
N GLU A 78 -25.21 12.09 12.99
CA GLU A 78 -25.53 12.45 11.60
C GLU A 78 -24.32 13.02 10.87
N LYS A 79 -23.51 13.85 11.55
CA LYS A 79 -22.28 14.40 10.99
C LYS A 79 -21.25 13.29 10.73
N ILE A 80 -21.04 12.37 11.68
CA ILE A 80 -20.11 11.24 11.51
C ILE A 80 -20.52 10.39 10.31
N ILE A 81 -21.81 10.09 10.16
CA ILE A 81 -22.33 9.32 9.02
C ILE A 81 -22.08 10.08 7.71
N ARG A 82 -22.34 11.39 7.68
CA ARG A 82 -22.10 12.22 6.49
C ARG A 82 -20.62 12.27 6.12
N ASP A 83 -19.74 12.55 7.09
CA ASP A 83 -18.30 12.63 6.88
C ASP A 83 -17.73 11.28 6.44
N ALA A 84 -18.24 10.16 6.97
CA ALA A 84 -17.86 8.82 6.56
C ALA A 84 -18.28 8.51 5.11
N ASN A 85 -19.52 8.84 4.74
CA ASN A 85 -20.01 8.67 3.37
C ASN A 85 -19.23 9.54 2.38
N GLU A 86 -18.97 10.80 2.70
CA GLU A 86 -18.18 11.69 1.85
C GLU A 86 -16.76 11.15 1.64
N LYS A 87 -16.10 10.68 2.71
CA LYS A 87 -14.79 10.02 2.60
C LYS A 87 -14.86 8.76 1.75
N ALA A 88 -15.89 7.93 1.93
CA ALA A 88 -16.08 6.73 1.13
C ALA A 88 -16.28 7.05 -0.36
N ASP A 89 -17.04 8.10 -0.68
CA ASP A 89 -17.25 8.57 -2.04
C ASP A 89 -15.96 9.10 -2.66
N VAL A 90 -15.18 9.89 -1.93
CA VAL A 90 -13.87 10.38 -2.39
C VAL A 90 -12.91 9.23 -2.64
N ILE A 91 -12.83 8.27 -1.72
CA ILE A 91 -11.99 7.07 -1.91
C ILE A 91 -12.44 6.30 -3.14
N THR A 92 -13.74 6.05 -3.27
CA THR A 92 -14.31 5.31 -4.40
C THR A 92 -14.06 6.02 -5.73
N SER A 93 -14.21 7.34 -5.78
CA SER A 93 -13.87 8.15 -6.97
C SER A 93 -12.39 8.03 -7.29
N SER A 94 -11.52 8.21 -6.30
CA SER A 94 -10.07 8.13 -6.50
C SER A 94 -9.60 6.75 -6.97
N ILE A 95 -10.26 5.68 -6.50
CA ILE A 95 -9.99 4.30 -6.96
C ILE A 95 -10.43 4.16 -8.41
N LYS A 96 -11.62 4.64 -8.78
CA LYS A 96 -12.10 4.60 -10.17
C LYS A 96 -11.15 5.34 -11.09
N ASP A 97 -10.75 6.56 -10.73
CA ASP A 97 -9.83 7.37 -11.52
C ASP A 97 -8.47 6.67 -11.71
N ARG A 98 -7.94 6.04 -10.65
CA ARG A 98 -6.70 5.26 -10.74
C ARG A 98 -6.86 4.02 -11.60
N CYS A 99 -7.95 3.28 -11.44
CA CYS A 99 -8.24 2.11 -12.28
C CYS A 99 -8.36 2.51 -13.75
N ASP A 100 -9.05 3.59 -14.05
CA ASP A 100 -9.19 4.10 -15.41
C ASP A 100 -7.85 4.55 -16.00
N ALA A 101 -7.00 5.20 -15.19
CA ALA A 101 -5.63 5.55 -15.58
C ALA A 101 -4.77 4.31 -15.87
N ILE A 102 -4.84 3.29 -15.01
CA ILE A 102 -4.13 2.02 -15.19
C ILE A 102 -4.62 1.30 -16.46
N ILE A 103 -5.93 1.27 -16.70
CA ILE A 103 -6.51 0.66 -17.90
C ILE A 103 -6.08 1.41 -19.16
N ALA A 104 -5.99 2.75 -19.11
CA ALA A 104 -5.49 3.56 -20.21
C ALA A 104 -4.02 3.23 -20.52
N ASP A 105 -3.16 3.20 -19.50
CA ASP A 105 -1.74 2.84 -19.64
C ASP A 105 -1.56 1.43 -20.24
N PHE A 106 -2.31 0.44 -19.75
CA PHE A 106 -2.28 -0.91 -20.34
C PHE A 106 -2.75 -0.95 -21.79
N ARG A 107 -3.75 -0.13 -22.17
CA ARG A 107 -4.20 -0.05 -23.56
C ARG A 107 -3.14 0.57 -24.46
N ASP A 108 -2.42 1.56 -23.97
CA ASP A 108 -1.34 2.21 -24.70
C ASP A 108 -0.17 1.24 -24.91
N GLN A 109 0.28 0.56 -23.85
CA GLN A 109 1.31 -0.49 -23.95
C GLN A 109 0.91 -1.61 -24.91
N LEU A 110 -0.34 -2.08 -24.83
CA LEU A 110 -0.85 -3.09 -25.76
C LEU A 110 -0.88 -2.57 -27.20
N GLY A 111 -1.13 -1.28 -27.40
CA GLY A 111 -1.06 -0.63 -28.71
C GLY A 111 0.36 -0.59 -29.26
N GLU A 112 1.33 -0.26 -28.43
CA GLU A 112 2.76 -0.25 -28.78
C GLU A 112 3.27 -1.65 -29.12
N GLU A 113 3.01 -2.65 -28.27
CA GLU A 113 3.42 -4.04 -28.52
C GLU A 113 2.80 -4.58 -29.82
N LYS A 114 1.52 -4.28 -30.08
CA LYS A 114 0.88 -4.65 -31.36
C LYS A 114 1.55 -3.99 -32.56
N LYS A 115 1.96 -2.72 -32.42
CA LYS A 115 2.66 -1.98 -33.47
C LYS A 115 4.04 -2.59 -33.74
N GLU A 116 4.80 -2.92 -32.70
CA GLU A 116 6.08 -3.61 -32.83
C GLU A 116 5.92 -4.97 -33.51
N MET A 117 4.93 -5.76 -33.09
CA MET A 117 4.62 -7.04 -33.70
C MET A 117 4.29 -6.87 -35.19
N TRP A 118 3.50 -5.86 -35.55
CA TRP A 118 3.18 -5.54 -36.95
C TRP A 118 4.42 -5.14 -37.76
N GLN A 119 5.34 -4.37 -37.17
CA GLN A 119 6.61 -4.02 -37.81
C GLN A 119 7.49 -5.25 -38.04
N ILE A 120 7.60 -6.15 -37.05
CA ILE A 120 8.35 -7.40 -37.18
C ILE A 120 7.75 -8.27 -38.29
N ARG A 121 6.42 -8.45 -38.31
CA ARG A 121 5.75 -9.19 -39.39
C ARG A 121 6.04 -8.59 -40.76
N THR A 122 6.00 -7.28 -40.88
CA THR A 122 6.30 -6.58 -42.13
C THR A 122 7.74 -6.82 -42.56
N LYS A 123 8.71 -6.68 -41.65
CA LYS A 123 10.13 -6.99 -41.91
C LYS A 123 10.35 -8.44 -42.34
N VAL A 124 9.64 -9.40 -41.75
CA VAL A 124 9.72 -10.82 -42.16
C VAL A 124 9.17 -11.03 -43.57
N LEU A 125 8.07 -10.36 -43.93
CA LEU A 125 7.52 -10.42 -45.28
C LEU A 125 8.46 -9.77 -46.31
N ASP A 126 9.07 -8.63 -45.96
CA ASP A 126 10.06 -7.96 -46.81
C ASP A 126 11.32 -8.80 -46.97
N PHE A 127 11.82 -9.41 -45.89
CA PHE A 127 12.96 -10.33 -45.95
C PHE A 127 12.64 -11.54 -46.84
N LYS A 128 11.46 -12.14 -46.67
CA LYS A 128 10.99 -13.23 -47.52
C LYS A 128 11.00 -12.81 -48.99
N LYS A 129 10.44 -11.64 -49.32
CA LYS A 129 10.44 -11.08 -50.68
C LYS A 129 11.86 -10.89 -51.21
N ASN A 130 12.73 -10.25 -50.44
CA ASN A 130 14.13 -10.01 -50.83
C ASN A 130 14.88 -11.31 -51.12
N VAL A 131 14.63 -12.37 -50.33
CA VAL A 131 15.21 -13.70 -50.59
C VAL A 131 14.67 -14.33 -51.87
N TYR A 132 13.37 -14.22 -52.14
CA TYR A 132 12.81 -14.68 -53.42
C TYR A 132 13.39 -13.92 -54.62
N ASP A 133 13.51 -12.60 -54.51
CA ASP A 133 14.06 -11.75 -55.58
C ASP A 133 15.55 -12.07 -55.82
N LEU A 134 16.33 -12.32 -54.75
CA LEU A 134 17.73 -12.74 -54.85
C LEU A 134 17.87 -14.10 -55.55
N TYR A 135 17.08 -15.11 -55.15
CA TYR A 135 17.11 -16.41 -55.81
C TYR A 135 16.70 -16.31 -57.28
N ARG A 136 15.72 -15.44 -57.60
CA ARG A 136 15.33 -15.18 -58.98
C ARG A 136 16.50 -14.58 -59.79
N SER A 137 17.21 -13.60 -59.25
CA SER A 137 18.41 -13.01 -59.87
C SER A 137 19.49 -14.06 -60.11
N HIS A 138 19.81 -14.89 -59.11
CA HIS A 138 20.82 -15.95 -59.27
C HIS A 138 20.41 -17.00 -60.32
N ILE A 139 19.12 -17.33 -60.43
CA ILE A 139 18.63 -18.23 -61.48
C ILE A 139 18.79 -17.59 -62.86
N GLU A 140 18.50 -16.29 -63.00
CA GLU A 140 18.69 -15.53 -64.24
C GLU A 140 20.19 -15.46 -64.64
N GLU A 141 21.09 -15.23 -63.68
CA GLU A 141 22.54 -15.26 -63.90
C GLU A 141 23.06 -16.66 -64.30
N LEU A 142 22.59 -17.72 -63.65
CA LEU A 142 22.95 -19.09 -64.02
C LEU A 142 22.44 -19.46 -65.42
N GLN A 143 21.26 -18.99 -65.80
CA GLN A 143 20.76 -19.13 -67.16
C GLN A 143 21.63 -18.37 -68.18
N ALA A 144 22.19 -17.22 -67.81
CA ALA A 144 23.15 -16.50 -68.65
C ALA A 144 24.50 -17.22 -68.78
N ILE A 145 24.94 -17.95 -67.75
CA ILE A 145 26.18 -18.73 -67.73
C ILE A 145 26.02 -20.08 -68.46
N SER A 146 24.81 -20.66 -68.49
CA SER A 146 24.61 -21.95 -69.16
C SER A 146 24.43 -21.79 -70.67
N VAL A 147 25.27 -22.56 -71.40
CA VAL A 147 25.24 -22.94 -72.81
C VAL A 147 26.21 -22.19 -73.73
N ASN A 148 26.56 -20.93 -73.51
CA ASN A 148 27.40 -20.22 -74.49
C ASN A 148 28.92 -20.18 -74.20
N GLU A 149 29.39 -20.47 -72.98
CA GLU A 149 30.83 -20.37 -72.65
C GLU A 149 31.55 -21.71 -72.41
N LEU A 150 30.83 -22.83 -72.26
CA LEU A 150 31.48 -24.14 -72.10
C LEU A 150 31.95 -24.76 -73.42
N GLU A 151 31.54 -24.21 -74.56
CA GLU A 151 31.89 -24.73 -75.89
C GLU A 151 33.25 -24.20 -76.40
N ASP A 152 33.84 -23.21 -75.73
CA ASP A 152 35.13 -22.59 -76.09
C ASP A 152 36.31 -23.02 -75.18
N ILE A 153 36.19 -24.12 -74.41
CA ILE A 153 37.37 -24.75 -73.81
C ILE A 153 38.10 -25.54 -74.90
N VAL A 154 38.89 -24.83 -75.72
CA VAL A 154 39.92 -25.44 -76.56
C VAL A 154 40.98 -26.01 -75.63
N LEU A 155 40.95 -27.33 -75.41
CA LEU A 155 42.06 -28.07 -74.81
C LEU A 155 43.31 -27.82 -75.68
N PRO A 156 44.39 -27.23 -75.13
CA PRO A 156 45.60 -26.98 -75.92
C PRO A 156 46.21 -28.30 -76.40
N ASN A 157 46.64 -28.32 -77.67
CA ASN A 157 47.25 -29.49 -78.31
C ASN A 157 48.46 -30.00 -77.52
N GLU A 158 48.53 -31.32 -77.30
CA GLU A 158 49.57 -31.99 -76.50
C GLU A 158 51.02 -31.62 -76.91
N SER A 159 51.24 -31.26 -78.18
CA SER A 159 52.57 -30.89 -78.70
C SER A 159 53.14 -29.60 -78.12
N GLU A 160 52.30 -28.61 -77.77
CA GLU A 160 52.78 -27.36 -77.16
C GLU A 160 53.19 -27.58 -75.70
N ILE A 161 52.47 -28.45 -74.99
CA ILE A 161 52.76 -28.81 -73.59
C ILE A 161 54.10 -29.56 -73.52
N VAL A 162 54.32 -30.53 -74.41
CA VAL A 162 55.59 -31.29 -74.48
C VAL A 162 56.77 -30.38 -74.82
N SER A 163 56.57 -29.36 -75.68
CA SER A 163 57.64 -28.41 -76.01
C SER A 163 58.06 -27.57 -74.80
N LYS A 164 57.10 -27.05 -74.01
CA LYS A 164 57.40 -26.27 -72.80
C LYS A 164 58.12 -27.12 -71.75
N ILE A 165 57.63 -28.34 -71.50
CA ILE A 165 58.29 -29.29 -70.58
C ILE A 165 59.72 -29.61 -71.04
N PHE A 166 59.94 -29.83 -72.33
CA PHE A 166 61.29 -30.12 -72.83
C PHE A 166 62.23 -28.92 -72.69
N THR A 167 61.72 -27.70 -72.85
CA THR A 167 62.51 -26.48 -72.67
C THR A 167 62.87 -26.27 -71.19
N ASP A 168 61.93 -26.52 -70.28
CA ASP A 168 62.12 -26.40 -68.84
C ASP A 168 63.09 -27.46 -68.30
N VAL A 169 62.98 -28.72 -68.75
CA VAL A 169 63.92 -29.79 -68.40
C VAL A 169 65.33 -29.50 -68.94
N LYS A 170 65.45 -28.96 -70.16
CA LYS A 170 66.75 -28.57 -70.73
C LYS A 170 67.37 -27.38 -69.97
N GLY A 171 66.55 -26.46 -69.45
CA GLY A 171 66.98 -25.40 -68.54
C GLY A 171 67.50 -25.97 -67.22
N ALA A 172 66.72 -26.83 -66.57
CA ALA A 172 67.09 -27.46 -65.29
C ALA A 172 68.37 -28.31 -65.37
N ILE A 173 68.61 -29.04 -66.47
CA ILE A 173 69.85 -29.80 -66.68
C ILE A 173 71.06 -28.86 -66.89
N ARG A 174 70.86 -27.73 -67.56
CA ARG A 174 71.93 -26.72 -67.75
C ARG A 174 72.31 -26.07 -66.41
N ASP A 175 71.31 -25.74 -65.60
CA ASP A 175 71.53 -25.10 -64.31
C ASP A 175 72.13 -26.10 -63.31
N GLY A 176 71.73 -27.38 -63.35
CA GLY A 176 72.29 -28.45 -62.51
C GLY A 176 73.74 -28.85 -62.81
N ILE A 177 74.26 -28.60 -64.02
CA ILE A 177 75.68 -28.84 -64.37
C ILE A 177 76.58 -27.68 -63.92
N ALA A 178 76.02 -26.49 -63.63
CA ALA A 178 76.77 -25.31 -63.18
C ALA A 178 76.86 -25.18 -61.64
N THR A 179 76.04 -25.92 -60.89
CA THR A 179 75.92 -25.81 -59.42
C THR A 179 76.60 -26.94 -58.62
N ASP A 180 77.36 -27.84 -59.27
CA ASP A 180 78.00 -29.01 -58.61
C ASP A 180 79.43 -28.74 -58.10
N GLU A 181 79.87 -27.48 -57.98
CA GLU A 181 81.22 -27.11 -57.48
C GLU A 181 81.27 -26.07 -56.35
N LYS A 182 80.13 -25.62 -55.80
CA LYS A 182 80.13 -24.74 -54.62
C LYS A 182 78.99 -25.09 -53.68
N GLU A 183 79.35 -25.30 -52.41
CA GLU A 183 78.49 -25.45 -51.22
C GLU A 183 78.18 -26.89 -50.78
N ARG A 184 79.24 -27.62 -50.43
CA ARG A 184 79.24 -28.38 -49.18
C ARG A 184 80.01 -27.59 -48.13
N GLU A 185 79.51 -27.65 -46.90
CA GLU A 185 80.04 -27.07 -45.65
C GLU A 185 79.76 -25.57 -45.48
N GLU A 186 79.15 -25.06 -44.41
CA GLU A 186 78.70 -25.66 -43.16
C GLU A 186 77.65 -24.74 -42.54
N THR A 187 76.73 -25.38 -41.83
CA THR A 187 75.56 -24.86 -41.14
C THR A 187 75.93 -23.89 -40.01
N ASP A 188 75.35 -22.70 -40.02
CA ASP A 188 75.12 -21.90 -38.82
C ASP A 188 73.84 -21.06 -38.99
N LEU A 189 72.68 -21.70 -38.74
CA LEU A 189 71.41 -21.00 -38.59
C LEU A 189 71.15 -20.75 -37.12
N ASN A 190 71.38 -19.50 -36.75
CA ASN A 190 70.65 -18.73 -35.75
C ASN A 190 69.42 -19.44 -35.13
N ALA A 191 69.60 -19.80 -33.86
CA ALA A 191 68.66 -19.68 -32.73
C ALA A 191 67.14 -19.74 -33.01
N GLU A 192 66.52 -20.87 -32.64
CA GLU A 192 65.59 -20.99 -31.50
C GLU A 192 65.29 -22.48 -31.23
N PRO A 193 65.20 -22.95 -29.96
CA PRO A 193 63.97 -22.75 -29.21
C PRO A 193 64.13 -22.65 -27.67
N ALA A 194 63.35 -21.77 -27.04
CA ALA A 194 62.83 -22.01 -25.70
C ALA A 194 61.52 -21.21 -25.49
N PRO A 195 60.33 -21.83 -25.56
CA PRO A 195 59.15 -21.21 -25.00
C PRO A 195 59.16 -21.44 -23.48
N ALA A 196 59.43 -20.38 -22.73
CA ALA A 196 59.04 -20.25 -21.32
C ALA A 196 57.84 -19.29 -21.22
N PRO A 197 57.07 -19.33 -20.13
CA PRO A 197 55.72 -19.86 -20.08
C PRO A 197 54.64 -18.78 -20.21
N ALA A 198 53.42 -19.24 -20.47
CA ALA A 198 52.18 -18.47 -20.56
C ALA A 198 51.98 -17.47 -19.40
N PRO A 199 51.44 -16.26 -19.67
CA PRO A 199 50.69 -15.52 -18.66
C PRO A 199 49.29 -16.15 -18.56
N ALA A 200 48.91 -16.50 -17.33
CA ALA A 200 47.57 -16.94 -17.00
C ALA A 200 46.53 -15.85 -17.36
N PRO A 201 45.41 -16.19 -18.01
CA PRO A 201 44.26 -15.31 -18.06
C PRO A 201 43.55 -15.31 -16.70
N ALA A 202 43.23 -14.10 -16.25
CA ALA A 202 42.39 -13.81 -15.09
C ALA A 202 40.97 -14.39 -15.25
N PRO A 203 40.26 -14.64 -14.13
CA PRO A 203 39.07 -15.48 -14.09
C PRO A 203 37.87 -14.82 -14.76
N ALA A 204 37.09 -15.66 -15.43
CA ALA A 204 35.75 -15.36 -15.89
C ALA A 204 34.86 -14.89 -14.73
N GLU A 205 34.13 -13.80 -14.98
CA GLU A 205 33.05 -13.33 -14.13
C GLU A 205 31.95 -14.39 -14.05
N GLU A 206 31.49 -14.55 -12.83
CA GLU A 206 30.62 -15.59 -12.30
C GLU A 206 29.18 -15.40 -12.80
N GLU A 207 28.65 -16.47 -13.37
CA GLU A 207 27.26 -16.64 -13.78
C GLU A 207 26.35 -16.55 -12.53
N ALA A 208 25.57 -15.47 -12.42
CA ALA A 208 24.55 -15.34 -11.38
C ALA A 208 23.33 -16.22 -11.72
N ALA A 209 23.24 -17.37 -11.07
CA ALA A 209 22.05 -18.22 -11.01
C ALA A 209 20.93 -17.55 -10.18
N PRO A 210 19.64 -17.90 -10.40
CA PRO A 210 18.50 -17.16 -9.87
C PRO A 210 18.32 -17.39 -8.36
N VAL A 211 18.12 -16.30 -7.63
CA VAL A 211 17.74 -16.29 -6.21
C VAL A 211 16.41 -17.02 -6.05
N SER A 212 16.34 -18.01 -5.17
CA SER A 212 15.11 -18.75 -4.90
C SER A 212 14.06 -17.86 -4.20
N ASP A 213 12.80 -18.05 -4.56
CA ASP A 213 11.66 -17.26 -4.09
C ASP A 213 11.49 -17.21 -2.55
N GLU A 214 12.15 -18.11 -1.80
CA GLU A 214 12.14 -18.14 -0.33
C GLU A 214 12.93 -16.99 0.33
N GLU A 215 13.99 -16.50 -0.31
CA GLU A 215 14.83 -15.45 0.28
C GLU A 215 14.21 -14.06 0.11
N TYR A 216 13.50 -13.83 -1.00
CA TYR A 216 12.73 -12.59 -1.24
C TYR A 216 11.57 -12.43 -0.24
N LEU A 217 10.86 -13.52 0.08
CA LEU A 217 9.76 -13.49 1.06
C LEU A 217 10.23 -13.20 2.50
N ARG A 218 11.44 -13.63 2.88
CA ARG A 218 12.03 -13.28 4.18
C ARG A 218 12.34 -11.78 4.30
N THR A 219 12.75 -11.14 3.22
CA THR A 219 13.08 -9.70 3.25
C THR A 219 11.84 -8.80 3.38
N LEU A 220 10.67 -9.28 2.94
CA LEU A 220 9.41 -8.56 3.09
C LEU A 220 8.82 -8.66 4.52
N GLN A 221 9.05 -9.79 5.21
CA GLN A 221 8.59 -10.00 6.59
C GLN A 221 9.36 -9.18 7.64
N GLN A 222 10.58 -8.71 7.34
CA GLN A 222 11.39 -7.90 8.28
C GLN A 222 11.08 -6.40 8.22
N LYS A 223 10.20 -5.94 7.32
CA LYS A 223 9.95 -4.51 7.08
C LYS A 223 8.56 -4.02 7.48
N GLU A 224 7.85 -4.78 8.31
CA GLU A 224 6.58 -4.35 8.89
C GLU A 224 6.85 -3.53 10.17
N PRO A 225 6.36 -2.27 10.28
CA PRO A 225 6.45 -1.54 11.54
C PRO A 225 5.59 -2.24 12.61
N PRO A 226 5.98 -2.21 13.90
CA PRO A 226 5.21 -2.86 14.95
C PRO A 226 3.79 -2.27 15.00
N ALA A 227 2.79 -3.16 15.05
CA ALA A 227 1.40 -2.80 15.25
C ALA A 227 1.23 -1.98 16.54
N PRO A 228 0.31 -0.99 16.58
CA PRO A 228 0.02 -0.26 17.81
C PRO A 228 -0.50 -1.23 18.88
N GLU A 229 0.13 -1.23 20.05
CA GLU A 229 -0.31 -1.99 21.23
C GLU A 229 -1.77 -1.67 21.55
N GLU A 230 -2.63 -2.69 21.54
CA GLU A 230 -3.98 -2.59 22.08
C GLU A 230 -3.90 -2.39 23.60
N PRO A 231 -4.73 -1.50 24.19
CA PRO A 231 -4.72 -1.31 25.63
C PRO A 231 -5.25 -2.57 26.32
N VAL A 232 -4.42 -3.12 27.21
CA VAL A 232 -4.79 -4.20 28.13
C VAL A 232 -6.04 -3.78 28.91
N PRO A 233 -7.11 -4.58 28.96
CA PRO A 233 -8.22 -4.30 29.86
C PRO A 233 -7.76 -4.55 31.30
N GLU A 234 -7.66 -3.49 32.10
CA GLU A 234 -7.51 -3.60 33.54
C GLU A 234 -8.72 -4.36 34.11
N GLU A 235 -8.47 -5.51 34.72
CA GLU A 235 -9.46 -6.22 35.52
C GLU A 235 -9.85 -5.34 36.72
N PRO A 236 -11.14 -5.26 37.09
CA PRO A 236 -11.55 -4.48 38.24
C PRO A 236 -11.00 -5.13 39.51
N VAL A 237 -10.16 -4.39 40.24
CA VAL A 237 -9.77 -4.71 41.62
C VAL A 237 -11.05 -4.80 42.45
N THR A 238 -11.42 -6.02 42.84
CA THR A 238 -12.45 -6.26 43.83
C THR A 238 -11.91 -5.78 45.18
N ASP A 239 -12.48 -4.69 45.68
CA ASP A 239 -12.20 -4.15 47.01
C ASP A 239 -12.89 -5.07 48.05
N GLU A 240 -12.24 -6.20 48.35
CA GLU A 240 -12.60 -7.08 49.45
C GLU A 240 -11.85 -6.61 50.71
N ASN A 241 -12.31 -5.51 51.29
CA ASN A 241 -11.95 -5.10 52.66
C ASN A 241 -12.99 -4.13 53.22
N ALA A 242 -14.17 -4.65 53.51
CA ALA A 242 -15.16 -3.97 54.33
C ALA A 242 -15.96 -4.98 55.15
N GLU A 243 -15.30 -5.76 56.00
CA GLU A 243 -15.96 -6.46 57.11
C GLU A 243 -14.92 -6.95 58.13
N GLN A 244 -14.47 -6.04 58.99
CA GLN A 244 -13.98 -6.35 60.35
C GLN A 244 -13.83 -5.06 61.15
N ASP A 245 -14.96 -4.48 61.53
CA ASP A 245 -15.10 -3.76 62.81
C ASP A 245 -16.59 -3.52 63.10
N SER A 246 -17.19 -4.47 63.83
CA SER A 246 -18.39 -4.31 64.68
C SER A 246 -18.57 -5.54 65.55
#